data_AF-A0A7Y4UF14-F1
#
_entry.id   AF-A0A7Y4UF14-F1
#
_cell.length_a   1.000
_cell.length_b   1.000
_cell.length_c   1.000
_cell.angle_alpha   90.00
_cell.angle_beta   90.00
_cell.angle_gamma   90.00
#
_symmetry.space_group_name_H-M   'P 1'
#
loop_
_entity.id
_entity.type
_entity.pdbx_description
1 polymer ?
#
loop_
_entity_poly.entity_id
_entity_poly.type
_entity_poly.pdbx_seq_one_letter_code
_entity_poly.pdbx_strand_id
1 'polypeptide(L)' 'MQTVLENVLDNEPIMQSERIWTASELRKLPAAERDAILSAAAALAEADYRNDPELTAFETFGEGDLYGFSSSTTTR' A
#
# COMPACT_ATOMS: atom_id res chain seq x y z
N MET A 1 -28.19 46.54 10.62
CA MET A 1 -27.46 45.80 9.57
C MET A 1 -26.12 45.38 10.14
N GLN A 2 -25.78 44.08 9.96
CA GLN A 2 -24.46 43.38 10.02
C GLN A 2 -23.27 44.12 10.67
N THR A 3 -22.42 43.52 11.51
CA THR A 3 -21.72 42.25 11.25
C THR A 3 -21.27 41.55 12.53
N VAL A 4 -21.57 40.26 12.60
CA VAL A 4 -20.95 39.29 13.52
C VAL A 4 -19.49 39.08 13.08
N LEU A 5 -18.55 39.25 14.00
CA LEU A 5 -17.15 38.88 13.77
C LEU A 5 -17.07 37.36 13.86
N GLU A 6 -16.92 36.73 12.70
CA GLU A 6 -16.65 35.30 12.52
C GLU A 6 -15.48 34.88 13.41
N ASN A 7 -15.73 33.86 14.24
CA ASN A 7 -14.68 33.02 14.80
C ASN A 7 -13.91 32.41 13.64
N VAL A 8 -12.81 33.06 13.27
CA VAL A 8 -11.78 32.50 12.40
C VAL A 8 -11.27 31.26 13.11
N LEU A 9 -11.71 30.13 12.60
CA LEU A 9 -11.22 28.81 12.93
C LEU A 9 -9.69 28.87 12.88
N ASP A 10 -9.06 28.65 14.03
CA ASP A 10 -7.69 28.16 14.15
C ASP A 10 -7.64 26.76 13.50
N ASN A 11 -7.80 26.71 12.18
CA ASN A 11 -7.61 25.52 11.36
C ASN A 11 -6.16 25.51 10.90
N GLU A 12 -5.25 25.50 11.88
CA GLU A 12 -3.89 25.02 11.64
C GLU A 12 -4.04 23.60 11.09
N PRO A 13 -3.47 23.26 9.92
CA PRO A 13 -3.44 21.88 9.50
C PRO A 13 -2.70 21.14 10.60
N ILE A 14 -3.42 20.32 11.35
CA ILE A 14 -2.81 19.34 12.25
C ILE A 14 -1.94 18.48 11.35
N MET A 15 -0.67 18.84 11.25
CA MET A 15 0.41 18.00 10.77
C MET A 15 0.47 16.88 11.80
N GLN A 16 -0.49 15.96 11.74
CA GLN A 16 -0.48 14.70 12.44
C GLN A 16 0.86 14.11 12.05
N SER A 17 1.82 14.10 12.97
CA SER A 17 3.12 13.49 12.78
C SER A 17 2.85 12.14 12.11
N GLU A 18 3.25 11.99 10.83
CA GLU A 18 2.91 10.82 10.04
C GLU A 18 3.43 9.61 10.78
N ARG A 19 2.52 8.89 11.42
CA ARG A 19 2.88 7.76 12.23
C ARG A 19 3.37 6.69 11.26
N ILE A 20 4.68 6.44 11.27
CA ILE A 20 5.26 5.34 10.51
C ILE A 20 4.92 4.05 11.23
N TRP A 21 4.08 3.23 10.61
CA TRP A 21 3.70 1.94 11.16
C TRP A 21 4.71 0.88 10.75
N THR A 22 5.24 0.13 11.73
CA THR A 22 5.91 -1.12 11.41
C THR A 22 4.88 -2.18 11.00
N ALA A 23 5.31 -3.18 10.21
CA ALA A 23 4.44 -4.28 9.80
C ALA A 23 3.86 -5.04 11.02
N SER A 24 4.60 -5.11 12.13
CA SER A 24 4.15 -5.74 13.36
C SER A 24 3.06 -4.94 14.07
N GLU A 25 3.07 -3.60 13.95
CA GLU A 25 2.04 -2.74 14.52
C GLU A 25 0.77 -2.76 13.67
N LEU A 26 0.88 -2.71 12.34
CA LEU A 26 -0.27 -2.82 11.43
C LEU A 26 -1.06 -4.11 11.65
N ARG A 27 -0.37 -5.23 11.89
CA ARG A 27 -1.02 -6.54 12.12
C ARG A 27 -1.81 -6.61 13.43
N LYS A 28 -1.53 -5.73 14.39
CA LYS A 28 -2.25 -5.66 15.67
C LYS A 28 -3.55 -4.86 15.58
N LEU A 29 -3.74 -4.07 14.52
CA LEU A 29 -4.95 -3.29 14.32
C LEU A 29 -6.14 -4.19 13.91
N PRO A 30 -7.38 -3.75 14.19
CA PRO A 30 -8.56 -4.34 13.58
C PRO A 30 -8.44 -4.37 12.06
N ALA A 31 -9.05 -5.38 11.43
CA ALA A 31 -8.95 -5.57 9.98
C ALA A 31 -9.39 -4.33 9.20
N ALA A 32 -10.52 -3.72 9.59
CA ALA A 32 -11.04 -2.52 8.93
C ALA A 32 -10.08 -1.32 8.99
N GLU A 33 -9.42 -1.09 10.12
CA GLU A 33 -8.46 0.00 10.27
C GLU A 33 -7.18 -0.25 9.46
N ARG A 34 -6.67 -1.48 9.51
CA ARG A 34 -5.52 -1.89 8.71
C ARG A 34 -5.81 -1.76 7.21
N ASP A 35 -6.98 -2.20 6.76
CA ASP A 35 -7.36 -2.15 5.36
C ASP A 35 -7.52 -0.70 4.88
N ALA A 36 -8.08 0.19 5.71
CA ALA A 36 -8.16 1.61 5.40
C ALA A 36 -6.76 2.23 5.20
N ILE A 37 -5.81 1.92 6.09
CA ILE A 37 -4.44 2.43 6.00
C ILE A 37 -3.74 1.89 4.74
N LEU A 38 -3.80 0.57 4.52
CA LEU A 38 -3.15 -0.06 3.37
C LEU A 38 -3.78 0.39 2.04
N SER A 39 -5.09 0.59 2.00
CA SER A 39 -5.78 1.09 0.81
C SER A 39 -5.38 2.52 0.47
N ALA A 40 -5.23 3.40 1.48
CA ALA A 40 -4.76 4.76 1.25
C ALA A 40 -3.31 4.78 0.73
N ALA A 41 -2.44 3.96 1.32
CA ALA A 41 -1.06 3.83 0.86
C ALA A 41 -0.96 3.29 -0.58
N ALA A 42 -1.79 2.30 -0.93
CA ALA A 42 -1.83 1.75 -2.28
C ALA A 42 -2.28 2.77 -3.32
N ALA A 43 -3.29 3.59 -3.00
CA ALA A 43 -3.77 4.64 -3.90
C ALA A 43 -2.69 5.71 -4.17
N LEU A 44 -1.88 6.05 -3.17
CA LEU A 44 -0.75 6.98 -3.34
C LEU A 44 0.35 6.38 -4.23
N ALA A 45 0.67 5.10 -4.03
CA ALA A 45 1.71 4.40 -4.80
C ALA A 45 1.28 4.04 -6.24
N GLU A 46 -0.01 4.09 -6.56
CA GLU A 46 -0.55 3.70 -7.88
C GLU A 46 0.12 4.45 -9.03
N ALA A 47 0.37 5.75 -8.85
CA ALA A 47 1.00 6.57 -9.87
C ALA A 47 2.44 6.13 -10.15
N ASP A 48 3.19 5.76 -9.11
CA ASP A 48 4.57 5.32 -9.24
C ASP A 48 4.63 3.97 -9.98
N TYR A 49 3.83 3.00 -9.56
CA TYR A 49 3.76 1.69 -10.23
C TYR A 49 3.24 1.75 -11.67
N ARG A 50 2.43 2.76 -12.02
CA ARG A 50 1.94 2.96 -13.39
C ARG A 50 3.02 3.51 -14.32
N ASN A 51 3.91 4.36 -13.80
CA ASN A 51 4.82 5.15 -14.63
C ASN A 51 6.29 4.74 -14.51
N ASP A 52 6.66 3.99 -13.47
CA ASP A 52 8.00 3.45 -13.28
C ASP A 52 8.04 1.97 -13.65
N PRO A 53 8.61 1.62 -14.82
CA PRO A 53 8.69 0.23 -15.27
C PRO A 53 9.54 -0.64 -14.33
N GLU A 54 10.53 -0.07 -13.61
CA GLU A 54 11.38 -0.83 -12.69
C GLU A 54 10.58 -1.42 -11.51
N LEU A 55 9.52 -0.73 -11.07
CA LEU A 55 8.64 -1.21 -10.00
C LEU A 55 7.76 -2.39 -10.43
N THR A 56 7.62 -2.62 -11.73
CA THR A 56 6.84 -3.73 -12.31
C THR A 56 7.70 -4.77 -13.03
N ALA A 57 8.98 -4.48 -13.21
CA ALA A 57 9.96 -5.36 -13.84
C ALA A 57 10.38 -6.46 -12.86
N PHE A 58 9.48 -7.40 -12.59
CA PHE A 58 9.80 -8.63 -11.86
C PHE A 58 10.04 -9.77 -12.85
N GLU A 59 11.24 -10.34 -12.85
CA GLU A 59 11.50 -11.65 -13.47
C GLU A 59 10.76 -12.71 -12.64
N THR A 60 9.50 -12.94 -13.00
CA THR A 60 8.61 -13.86 -12.28
C THR A 60 9.04 -15.33 -12.46
N PHE A 61 9.94 -15.58 -13.42
CA PHE A 61 10.61 -16.86 -13.63
C PHE A 61 12.12 -16.57 -13.76
N GLY A 62 12.93 -17.20 -12.91
CA GLY A 62 14.37 -17.23 -13.14
C GLY A 62 14.72 -18.06 -14.37
N GLU A 63 15.90 -17.86 -14.93
CA GLU A 63 16.39 -18.54 -16.15
C GLU A 63 16.27 -20.08 -16.10
N GLY A 64 16.20 -20.68 -14.90
CA GLY A 64 16.03 -22.12 -14.69
C GLY A 64 14.62 -22.61 -14.33
N ASP A 65 13.63 -21.73 -14.15
CA ASP A 65 12.29 -22.09 -13.63
C ASP A 65 11.32 -22.57 -14.73
N LEU A 66 11.75 -22.49 -16.01
CA LEU A 66 10.96 -22.91 -17.17
C LEU A 66 10.94 -24.44 -17.38
N TYR A 67 11.73 -25.19 -16.63
CA TYR A 67 11.86 -26.65 -16.77
C TYR A 67 11.53 -27.37 -15.46
N GLY A 68 10.31 -27.21 -14.98
CA GLY A 68 9.73 -28.13 -14.02
C GLY A 68 9.69 -29.53 -14.63
N PHE A 69 10.60 -30.41 -14.22
CA PHE A 69 10.55 -31.83 -14.56
C PHE A 69 9.25 -32.41 -13.99
N SER A 70 8.19 -32.42 -14.81
CA SER A 70 7.00 -33.20 -14.56
C SER A 70 7.41 -34.67 -14.65
N SER A 71 7.88 -35.23 -13.53
CA SER A 71 8.12 -36.66 -13.38
C SER A 71 6.77 -37.37 -13.35
N SER A 72 6.19 -37.61 -14.53
CA SER A 72 5.11 -38.56 -14.69
C SER A 72 5.68 -39.95 -14.49
N THR A 73 5.75 -40.43 -13.25
CA THR A 73 5.98 -41.86 -12.99
C THR A 73 4.71 -42.60 -13.38
N THR A 74 4.66 -43.06 -14.63
CA THR A 74 3.76 -44.11 -15.08
C THR A 74 4.10 -45.39 -14.31
N THR A 75 3.31 -45.71 -13.28
CA THR A 75 3.29 -47.05 -12.71
C THR A 75 2.48 -47.94 -13.67
N ARG A 76 3.17 -48.89 -14.32
CA ARG A 76 2.55 -49.97 -15.08
C ARG A 76 2.52 -51.23 -14.25
#